data_AF-A0A4Q6AHS3-F1
#
_entry.id   AF-A0A4Q6AHS3-F1
#
_cell.length_a   1.000
_cell.length_b   1.000
_cell.length_c   1.000
_cell.angle_alpha   90.00
_cell.angle_beta   90.00
_cell.angle_gamma   90.00
#
_symmetry.space_group_name_H-M   'P 1'
#
loop_
_entity.id
_entity.type
_entity.pdbx_description
1 polymer ?
#
loop_
_entity_poly.entity_id
_entity_poly.type
_entity_poly.pdbx_seq_one_letter_code
_entity_poly.pdbx_strand_id
1 'polypeptide(L)'
;GLDQFPREDWPKVKWVHFAFQIMVGIGSLLAAVAALFLWKTYIRKGHWSRPLLWLFVLCAPLGFVALEAGWIVTELGRQPWIIYGIMRTSEAVSAIPGLGFHFGLFIVVYGIVGVICMLLLYRLIRSYQKPQGTAYGA
;
A
#
# COMPACT_ATOMS: atom_id res chain seq x y z
N GLY A 1 -23.82 -11.82 14.75
CA GLY A 1 -23.53 -11.62 13.30
C GLY A 1 -24.08 -10.27 12.86
N LEU A 2 -23.76 -9.81 11.65
CA LEU A 2 -24.19 -8.48 11.13
C LEU A 2 -25.71 -8.24 11.25
N ASP A 3 -26.51 -9.31 11.25
CA ASP A 3 -27.97 -9.26 11.43
C ASP A 3 -28.42 -8.76 12.81
N GLN A 4 -27.50 -8.62 13.77
CA GLN A 4 -27.78 -8.07 15.11
C GLN A 4 -27.79 -6.53 15.12
N PHE A 5 -27.35 -5.88 14.04
CA PHE A 5 -27.27 -4.42 13.93
C PHE A 5 -28.23 -3.89 12.86
N PRO A 6 -28.81 -2.69 13.06
CA PRO A 6 -29.59 -2.01 12.02
C PRO A 6 -28.81 -1.90 10.71
N ARG A 7 -29.47 -2.14 9.57
CA ARG A 7 -28.83 -2.09 8.24
C ARG A 7 -28.22 -0.73 7.89
N GLU A 8 -28.70 0.33 8.53
CA GLU A 8 -28.18 1.70 8.40
C GLU A 8 -26.81 1.91 9.04
N ASP A 9 -26.45 1.09 10.03
CA ASP A 9 -25.15 1.11 10.69
C ASP A 9 -24.14 0.17 10.01
N TRP A 10 -24.55 -0.51 8.93
CA TRP A 10 -23.66 -1.43 8.25
C TRP A 10 -22.59 -0.66 7.46
N PRO A 11 -21.31 -1.06 7.58
CA PRO A 11 -20.28 -0.57 6.67
C PRO A 11 -20.59 -1.00 5.25
N LYS A 12 -19.84 -0.47 4.28
CA LYS A 12 -19.95 -0.90 2.88
C LYS A 12 -19.38 -2.32 2.68
N VAL A 13 -20.12 -3.33 3.13
CA VAL A 13 -19.68 -4.73 3.32
C VAL A 13 -19.01 -5.32 2.08
N LYS A 14 -19.55 -5.05 0.88
CA LYS A 14 -18.99 -5.56 -0.38
C LYS A 14 -17.54 -5.11 -0.61
N TRP A 15 -17.25 -3.84 -0.35
CA TRP A 15 -15.92 -3.27 -0.54
C TRP A 15 -14.93 -3.74 0.53
N VAL A 16 -15.39 -3.81 1.79
CA VAL A 16 -14.58 -4.34 2.90
C VAL A 16 -14.22 -5.80 2.67
N HIS A 17 -15.17 -6.63 2.23
CA HIS A 17 -14.94 -8.04 1.95
C HIS A 17 -13.91 -8.24 0.83
N PHE A 18 -14.04 -7.51 -0.28
CA PHE A 18 -13.10 -7.61 -1.39
C PHE A 18 -11.70 -7.12 -1.03
N ALA A 19 -11.60 -6.00 -0.31
CA ALA A 19 -10.32 -5.49 0.19
C ALA A 19 -9.65 -6.49 1.15
N PHE A 20 -10.43 -7.13 2.02
CA PHE A 20 -9.94 -8.18 2.92
C PHE A 20 -9.37 -9.38 2.14
N GLN A 21 -10.06 -9.85 1.11
CA GLN A 21 -9.59 -10.94 0.26
C GLN A 21 -8.28 -10.59 -0.46
N ILE A 22 -8.17 -9.38 -1.00
CA ILE A 22 -6.93 -8.91 -1.63
C ILE A 22 -5.79 -8.86 -0.62
N MET A 23 -6.03 -8.26 0.56
CA MET A 23 -5.03 -8.13 1.62
C MET A 23 -4.51 -9.50 2.06
N VAL A 24 -5.41 -10.44 2.38
CA VAL A 24 -5.03 -11.77 2.85
C VAL A 24 -4.40 -12.59 1.72
N GLY A 25 -4.90 -12.48 0.49
CA GLY A 25 -4.37 -13.18 -0.67
C GLY A 25 -2.93 -12.77 -0.98
N ILE A 26 -2.67 -11.46 -1.04
CA ILE A 26 -1.32 -10.94 -1.27
C ILE A 26 -0.42 -11.20 -0.05
N GLY A 27 -0.92 -11.01 1.18
CA GLY A 27 -0.15 -11.25 2.40
C GLY A 27 0.32 -12.71 2.52
N SER A 28 -0.56 -13.65 2.22
CA SER A 28 -0.24 -15.08 2.19
C SER A 28 0.78 -15.41 1.09
N LEU A 29 0.62 -14.81 -0.09
CA LEU A 29 1.57 -14.96 -1.19
C LEU A 29 2.97 -14.44 -0.81
N LEU A 30 3.05 -13.25 -0.22
CA LEU A 30 4.31 -12.65 0.23
C LEU A 30 4.96 -13.50 1.32
N ALA A 31 4.19 -14.02 2.27
CA ALA A 31 4.68 -14.93 3.30
C ALA A 31 5.24 -16.23 2.69
N ALA A 32 4.56 -16.81 1.70
CA ALA A 32 5.05 -17.99 0.98
C ALA A 32 6.36 -17.69 0.22
N VAL A 33 6.46 -16.55 -0.45
CA VAL A 33 7.67 -16.12 -1.16
C VAL A 33 8.83 -15.90 -0.17
N ALA A 34 8.58 -15.30 0.99
CA ALA A 34 9.57 -15.12 2.05
C ALA A 34 10.04 -16.48 2.62
N ALA A 35 9.11 -17.41 2.86
CA ALA A 35 9.45 -18.77 3.30
C ALA A 35 10.30 -19.51 2.26
N LEU A 36 9.97 -19.41 0.97
CA LEU A 36 10.77 -19.98 -0.12
C LEU A 36 12.17 -19.36 -0.19
N PHE A 37 12.29 -18.04 0.02
CA PHE A 37 13.57 -17.35 0.08
C PHE A 37 14.44 -17.89 1.22
N LEU A 38 13.89 -17.99 2.44
CA LEU A 38 14.61 -18.51 3.60
C LEU A 38 15.00 -19.97 3.39
N TRP A 39 14.08 -20.80 2.90
CA TRP A 39 14.36 -22.21 2.63
C TRP A 39 15.51 -22.39 1.63
N LYS A 40 15.51 -21.63 0.54
CA LYS A 40 16.54 -21.72 -0.50
C LYS A 40 17.90 -21.20 -0.02
N THR A 41 17.90 -20.10 0.74
CA THR A 41 19.11 -19.50 1.32
C THR A 41 19.75 -20.40 2.36
N TYR A 42 18.98 -20.85 3.34
CA TYR A 42 19.52 -21.50 4.54
C TYR A 42 19.63 -23.02 4.43
N ILE A 43 18.72 -23.68 3.70
CA ILE A 43 18.69 -25.15 3.62
C ILE A 43 19.36 -25.64 2.35
N ARG A 44 18.97 -25.11 1.17
CA ARG A 44 19.47 -25.64 -0.11
C ARG A 44 20.78 -25.01 -0.60
N LYS A 45 21.22 -23.86 -0.04
CA LYS A 45 22.38 -23.07 -0.52
C LYS A 45 22.42 -22.95 -2.06
N GLY A 46 21.24 -22.84 -2.68
CA GLY A 46 21.07 -23.02 -4.13
C GLY A 46 21.16 -21.71 -4.91
N HIS A 47 21.63 -21.79 -6.15
CA HIS A 47 21.76 -20.64 -7.05
C HIS A 47 20.42 -19.95 -7.35
N TRP A 48 20.43 -18.61 -7.37
CA TRP A 48 19.27 -17.79 -7.71
C TRP A 48 19.03 -17.79 -9.22
N SER A 49 17.87 -18.27 -9.65
CA SER A 49 17.47 -18.25 -11.05
C SER A 49 16.85 -16.89 -11.40
N ARG A 50 17.04 -16.42 -12.63
CA ARG A 50 16.47 -15.15 -13.13
C ARG A 50 14.95 -15.02 -12.90
N PRO A 51 14.12 -16.08 -13.08
CA PRO A 51 12.68 -15.99 -12.80
C PRO A 51 12.36 -15.72 -11.32
N LEU A 52 13.16 -16.28 -10.40
CA LEU A 52 12.96 -16.09 -8.97
C LEU A 52 13.31 -14.67 -8.52
N LEU A 53 14.32 -14.06 -9.15
CA LEU A 53 14.66 -12.65 -8.92
C LEU A 53 13.55 -11.71 -9.42
N TRP A 54 12.96 -12.01 -10.58
CA TRP A 54 11.79 -11.28 -11.08
C TRP A 54 10.59 -11.37 -10.15
N LEU A 55 10.37 -12.53 -9.52
CA LEU A 55 9.31 -12.69 -8.52
C LEU A 55 9.48 -11.70 -7.35
N PHE A 56 10.70 -11.54 -6.82
CA PHE A 56 10.96 -10.57 -5.75
C PHE A 56 10.73 -9.12 -6.19
N VAL A 57 11.08 -8.77 -7.43
CA VAL A 57 10.80 -7.44 -7.99
C VAL A 57 9.30 -7.18 -8.04
N LEU A 58 8.49 -8.18 -8.41
CA LEU A 58 7.03 -8.07 -8.44
C LEU A 58 6.39 -8.06 -7.04
N CYS A 59 7.04 -8.65 -6.04
CA CYS A 59 6.57 -8.61 -4.65
C CYS A 59 6.59 -7.18 -4.06
N ALA A 60 7.52 -6.32 -4.50
CA ALA A 60 7.61 -4.94 -4.01
C ALA A 60 6.34 -4.10 -4.25
N PRO A 61 5.81 -3.97 -5.48
CA PRO A 61 4.54 -3.27 -5.72
C PRO A 61 3.34 -4.01 -5.12
N LEU A 62 3.36 -5.34 -5.08
CA LEU A 62 2.29 -6.12 -4.45
C LEU A 62 2.15 -5.83 -2.95
N GLY A 63 3.27 -5.67 -2.23
CA GLY A 63 3.25 -5.29 -0.82
C GLY A 63 2.56 -3.94 -0.58
N PHE A 64 2.76 -2.98 -1.49
CA PHE A 64 2.07 -1.69 -1.43
C PHE A 64 0.56 -1.85 -1.63
N VAL A 65 0.12 -2.67 -2.58
CA VAL A 65 -1.30 -2.95 -2.80
C VAL A 65 -1.95 -3.63 -1.58
N ALA A 66 -1.24 -4.56 -0.93
CA ALA A 66 -1.73 -5.19 0.28
C ALA A 66 -1.90 -4.20 1.45
N LEU A 67 -0.97 -3.24 1.56
CA LEU A 67 -1.02 -2.17 2.56
C LEU A 67 -2.24 -1.26 2.34
N GLU A 68 -2.45 -0.79 1.11
CA GLU A 68 -3.62 0.04 0.76
C GLU A 68 -4.93 -0.72 0.96
N ALA A 69 -4.99 -2.01 0.61
CA ALA A 69 -6.14 -2.86 0.86
C ALA A 69 -6.44 -2.99 2.37
N GLY A 70 -5.41 -3.11 3.21
CA GLY A 70 -5.56 -3.13 4.66
C GLY A 70 -6.16 -1.84 5.22
N TRP A 71 -5.71 -0.68 4.72
CA TRP A 71 -6.30 0.61 5.08
C TRP A 71 -7.76 0.73 4.64
N ILE A 72 -8.11 0.22 3.46
CA ILE A 72 -9.50 0.19 3.00
C ILE A 72 -10.36 -0.66 3.94
N VAL A 73 -9.87 -1.82 4.40
CA VAL A 73 -10.59 -2.67 5.35
C VAL A 73 -10.84 -1.94 6.67
N THR A 74 -9.82 -1.26 7.23
CA THR A 74 -9.95 -0.58 8.53
C THR A 74 -10.82 0.68 8.44
N GLU A 75 -10.63 1.51 7.41
CA GLU A 75 -11.38 2.76 7.26
C GLU A 75 -12.82 2.52 6.80
N LEU A 76 -13.04 1.71 5.77
CA LEU A 76 -14.40 1.40 5.33
C LEU A 76 -15.14 0.47 6.30
N GLY A 77 -14.42 -0.34 7.08
CA GLY A 77 -15.00 -1.19 8.11
C GLY A 77 -15.56 -0.43 9.30
N ARG A 78 -15.03 0.77 9.59
CA ARG A 78 -15.49 1.64 10.67
C ARG A 78 -16.67 2.54 10.26
N GLN A 79 -16.88 2.76 8.96
CA GLN A 79 -18.05 3.48 8.46
C GLN A 79 -19.35 2.82 8.97
N PRO A 80 -20.38 3.58 9.37
CA PRO A 80 -20.54 5.04 9.22
C PRO A 80 -20.00 5.86 10.39
N TRP A 81 -19.28 5.25 11.33
CA TRP A 81 -18.86 5.87 12.58
C TRP A 81 -17.46 6.50 12.47
N ILE A 82 -17.26 7.66 13.10
CA ILE A 82 -15.91 8.17 13.41
C ILE A 82 -15.52 7.68 14.80
N ILE A 83 -16.42 7.92 15.75
CA ILE A 83 -16.37 7.39 17.11
C ILE A 83 -17.64 6.57 17.32
N TYR A 84 -17.48 5.28 17.58
CA TYR A 84 -18.58 4.34 17.69
C TYR A 84 -19.59 4.78 18.76
N GLY A 85 -20.87 4.89 18.38
CA GLY A 85 -21.95 5.29 19.29
C GLY A 85 -21.95 6.76 19.70
N ILE A 86 -21.00 7.58 19.24
CA ILE A 86 -20.89 9.00 19.61
C ILE A 86 -21.07 9.93 18.42
N MET A 87 -20.36 9.68 17.31
CA MET A 87 -20.34 10.60 16.16
C MET A 87 -20.32 9.85 14.83
N ARG A 88 -21.24 10.24 13.94
CA ARG A 88 -21.30 9.73 12.57
C ARG A 88 -20.45 10.55 11.61
N THR A 89 -19.96 9.89 10.56
CA THR A 89 -19.17 10.52 9.50
C THR A 89 -19.92 11.64 8.77
N SER A 90 -21.24 11.52 8.63
CA SER A 90 -22.10 12.57 8.06
C SER A 90 -22.14 13.86 8.88
N GLU A 91 -21.94 13.77 10.20
CA GLU A 91 -22.03 14.91 11.12
C GLU A 91 -20.71 15.69 11.20
N ALA A 92 -19.60 15.06 10.81
CA ALA A 92 -18.27 15.67 10.84
C ALA A 92 -17.90 16.40 9.55
N VAL A 93 -18.76 16.40 8.52
CA VAL A 93 -18.48 17.09 7.26
C VAL A 93 -18.79 18.58 7.40
N SER A 94 -17.76 19.42 7.33
CA SER A 94 -17.91 20.88 7.28
C SER A 94 -18.32 21.35 5.87
N ALA A 95 -19.35 22.19 5.79
CA ALA A 95 -19.80 22.81 4.55
C ALA A 95 -18.89 24.00 4.16
N ILE A 96 -17.73 23.69 3.56
CA ILE A 96 -16.79 24.70 3.08
C ILE A 96 -17.02 24.92 1.57
N PRO A 97 -17.26 26.16 1.11
CA PRO A 97 -17.37 26.45 -0.32
C PRO A 97 -16.03 26.16 -1.01
N GLY A 98 -16.08 25.57 -2.22
CA GLY A 98 -14.87 25.30 -3.01
C GLY A 98 -14.11 24.02 -2.64
N LEU A 99 -14.71 23.10 -1.89
CA LEU A 99 -14.09 21.81 -1.53
C LEU A 99 -13.51 21.07 -2.74
N GLY A 100 -14.21 21.06 -3.88
CA GLY A 100 -13.73 20.42 -5.11
C GLY A 100 -12.45 21.04 -5.67
N PHE A 101 -12.31 22.37 -5.58
CA PHE A 101 -11.10 23.07 -6.02
C PHE A 101 -9.91 22.69 -5.12
N HIS A 102 -10.09 22.76 -3.79
CA HIS A 102 -9.04 22.38 -2.84
C HIS A 102 -8.64 20.91 -2.99
N PHE A 103 -9.61 20.01 -3.16
CA PHE A 103 -9.34 18.59 -3.38
C PHE A 103 -8.53 18.37 -4.67
N GLY A 104 -8.90 19.02 -5.77
CA GLY A 104 -8.13 18.97 -7.03
C GLY A 104 -6.71 19.52 -6.87
N LEU A 105 -6.56 20.64 -6.15
CA LEU A 105 -5.25 21.21 -5.82
C LEU A 105 -4.37 20.22 -5.06
N PHE A 106 -4.91 19.55 -4.02
CA PHE A 106 -4.17 18.54 -3.27
C PHE A 106 -3.75 17.36 -4.15
N ILE A 107 -4.64 16.86 -5.03
CA ILE A 107 -4.29 15.79 -5.98
C ILE A 107 -3.10 16.22 -6.85
N VAL A 108 -3.13 17.43 -7.39
CA VAL A 108 -2.05 17.95 -8.25
C VAL A 108 -0.75 18.05 -7.46
N VAL A 109 -0.78 18.65 -6.27
CA VAL A 109 0.41 18.84 -5.43
C VAL A 109 1.02 17.49 -5.03
N TYR A 110 0.22 16.56 -4.50
CA TYR A 110 0.71 15.22 -4.15
C TYR A 110 1.17 14.43 -5.36
N GLY A 111 0.54 14.61 -6.53
CA GLY A 111 0.98 14.03 -7.79
C GLY A 111 2.38 14.53 -8.20
N ILE A 112 2.62 15.84 -8.15
CA ILE A 112 3.93 16.44 -8.43
C ILE A 112 4.99 15.91 -7.47
N VAL A 113 4.70 15.92 -6.16
CA VAL A 113 5.61 15.40 -5.13
C VAL A 113 5.93 13.93 -5.38
N GLY A 114 4.92 13.11 -5.70
CA GLY A 114 5.08 11.70 -6.04
C GLY A 114 6.00 11.49 -7.24
N VAL A 115 5.80 12.24 -8.33
CA VAL A 115 6.65 12.17 -9.53
C VAL A 115 8.08 12.59 -9.24
N ILE A 116 8.29 13.71 -8.53
CA ILE A 116 9.62 14.18 -8.14
C ILE A 116 10.33 13.11 -7.29
N CYS A 117 9.64 12.54 -6.30
CA CYS A 117 10.19 11.49 -5.45
C CYS A 117 10.63 10.26 -6.26
N MET A 118 9.78 9.78 -7.18
CA MET A 118 10.12 8.67 -8.07
C MET A 118 11.34 8.98 -8.96
N LEU A 119 11.43 10.20 -9.52
CA LEU A 119 12.56 10.62 -10.34
C LEU A 119 13.86 10.70 -9.51
N LEU A 120 13.79 11.21 -8.29
CA LEU A 120 14.94 11.29 -7.39
C LEU A 120 15.42 9.91 -6.97
N LEU A 121 14.52 9.00 -6.59
CA LEU A 121 14.86 7.61 -6.26
C LEU A 121 15.47 6.89 -7.46
N TYR A 122 14.90 7.05 -8.67
CA TYR A 122 15.46 6.49 -9.88
C TYR A 122 16.86 7.02 -10.19
N ARG A 123 17.07 8.33 -10.05
CA ARG A 123 18.39 8.96 -10.22
C ARG A 123 19.40 8.45 -9.19
N LEU A 124 19.00 8.29 -7.93
CA LEU A 124 19.85 7.79 -6.84
C LEU A 124 20.28 6.33 -7.08
N ILE A 125 19.35 5.48 -7.49
CA ILE A 125 19.66 4.07 -7.81
C ILE A 125 20.65 4.00 -8.99
N ARG A 126 20.46 4.84 -10.01
CA ARG A 126 21.35 4.89 -11.18
C ARG A 126 22.72 5.49 -10.86
N SER A 127 22.82 6.47 -9.97
CA SER A 127 24.11 7.05 -9.57
C SER A 127 24.94 6.07 -8.74
N TYR A 128 24.30 5.27 -7.89
CA TYR A 128 24.97 4.23 -7.10
C TYR A 128 25.56 3.09 -7.95
N GLN A 129 24.99 2.84 -9.14
CA GLN A 129 25.51 1.83 -10.07
C GLN A 129 26.79 2.25 -10.82
N LYS A 130 27.20 3.53 -10.75
CA LYS A 130 28.49 3.98 -11.27
C LYS A 130 29.56 3.73 -10.18
N PRO A 131 30.65 2.99 -10.45
CA PRO A 131 31.70 2.81 -9.45
C PRO A 131 32.25 4.18 -9.06
N GLN A 132 32.29 4.47 -7.76
CA GLN A 132 33.05 5.58 -7.16
C GLN A 132 34.54 5.26 -7.30
N GLY A 133 35.07 5.38 -8.51
CA GLY A 133 36.41 4.90 -8.86
C GLY A 133 37.17 5.87 -9.73
N THR A 134 37.38 7.12 -9.29
CA THR A 134 38.54 8.00 -9.59
C THR A 134 38.30 9.41 -9.03
N ALA A 135 38.66 9.67 -7.76
CA ALA A 135 38.74 11.07 -7.27
C ALA A 135 39.63 11.28 -6.03
N TYR A 136 40.55 10.37 -5.69
CA TYR A 136 41.62 10.65 -4.72
C TYR A 136 42.91 9.99 -5.20
N GLY A 137 43.76 10.78 -5.86
CA GLY A 137 45.01 10.33 -6.47
C GLY A 137 45.57 11.37 -7.42
N ALA A 138 45.90 12.54 -6.89
CA ALA A 138 46.86 13.50 -7.46
C ALA A 138 47.43 14.31 -6.29
#